data_AF-A0A927QT28-F1
#
_entry.id   AF-A0A927QT28-F1
#
_cell.length_a   1.000
_cell.length_b   1.000
_cell.length_c   1.000
_cell.angle_alpha   90.00
_cell.angle_beta   90.00
_cell.angle_gamma   90.00
#
_symmetry.space_group_name_H-M   'P 1'
#
loop_
_entity.id
_entity.type
_entity.pdbx_description
1 polymer ?
#
loop_
_entity_poly.entity_id
_entity_poly.type
_entity_poly.pdbx_seq_one_letter_code
_entity_poly.pdbx_strand_id
1 'polypeptide(L)'
;MKQRNGILWSILAGCIAISLIWTLWLPNLSHQGKLGSNNAAKEEHPAHSNELAAGPVSPESAMAPIPDYDREEERVTTQLSLQGNETRAHTEAAVPSSQAKDAQGKPGKVAYLTFDDGPSRNTERILQILSEHDVKATFFITGRAAENYLSTLKHTVQMGHTLGNHTFSHDYQRIYTSVEAFKADADRLNRFLKDRVGVETDLLRFPGGSNNRLSWRFGGRKVMNAITREMSKNGYQYFDWNVSSTDAAAVVQPKEEIINAVKGNSAGKDRIIVLMHDMDVKTTTVEALPEIILYLKQQGYQFDVLSKHSFTFQFLKL
;
A
#
# COMPACT_ATOMS: atom_id res chain seq x y z
N MET A 1 32.48 -42.36 -56.17
CA MET A 1 32.46 -41.01 -55.55
C MET A 1 31.85 -41.12 -54.15
N LYS A 2 32.68 -40.89 -53.12
CA LYS A 2 32.48 -40.69 -51.67
C LYS A 2 31.20 -41.26 -51.00
N GLN A 3 31.23 -42.44 -50.36
CA GLN A 3 31.61 -42.79 -48.96
C GLN A 3 30.65 -42.33 -47.81
N ARG A 4 29.66 -43.20 -47.53
CA ARG A 4 29.28 -43.90 -46.27
C ARG A 4 29.70 -43.41 -44.85
N ASN A 5 28.77 -43.66 -43.91
CA ASN A 5 28.83 -43.88 -42.44
C ASN A 5 28.77 -42.60 -41.57
N GLY A 6 28.03 -42.49 -40.45
CA GLY A 6 27.31 -43.43 -39.59
C GLY A 6 27.64 -43.16 -38.11
N ILE A 7 26.68 -43.39 -37.19
CA ILE A 7 26.82 -43.65 -35.73
C ILE A 7 26.85 -42.38 -34.82
N LEU A 8 25.78 -42.06 -34.06
CA LEU A 8 25.37 -42.54 -32.71
C LEU A 8 26.33 -42.11 -31.57
N TRP A 9 25.82 -41.37 -30.56
CA TRP A 9 25.98 -41.66 -29.13
C TRP A 9 24.94 -40.86 -28.33
N SER A 10 24.53 -41.45 -27.22
CA SER A 10 23.38 -41.14 -26.38
C SER A 10 23.80 -41.08 -24.91
N ILE A 11 22.94 -40.49 -24.07
CA ILE A 11 22.79 -40.66 -22.60
C ILE A 11 23.84 -39.97 -21.69
N LEU A 12 23.43 -39.01 -20.84
CA LEU A 12 23.15 -39.23 -19.40
C LEU A 12 22.70 -37.98 -18.63
N ALA A 13 21.77 -38.23 -17.71
CA ALA A 13 21.27 -37.35 -16.66
C ALA A 13 22.29 -37.14 -15.53
N GLY A 14 22.08 -36.13 -14.69
CA GLY A 14 22.77 -36.02 -13.42
C GLY A 14 22.50 -34.72 -12.65
N CYS A 15 21.49 -34.75 -11.78
CA CYS A 15 21.27 -33.77 -10.72
C CYS A 15 22.45 -33.73 -9.74
N ILE A 16 22.87 -32.54 -9.29
CA ILE A 16 23.56 -32.39 -8.00
C ILE A 16 22.98 -31.19 -7.25
N ALA A 17 22.37 -31.51 -6.12
CA ALA A 17 21.93 -30.61 -5.08
C ALA A 17 23.13 -29.90 -4.42
N ILE A 18 22.97 -28.62 -4.10
CA ILE A 18 23.84 -27.93 -3.14
C ILE A 18 23.04 -27.77 -1.85
N SER A 19 23.19 -28.76 -0.99
CA SER A 19 23.09 -28.65 0.47
C SER A 19 24.37 -29.27 0.98
N LEU A 20 25.04 -28.63 1.95
CA LEU A 20 26.15 -29.07 2.80
C LEU A 20 26.84 -27.77 3.27
N ILE A 21 27.16 -27.47 4.53
CA ILE A 21 27.40 -28.23 5.77
C ILE A 21 27.30 -27.22 6.92
N TRP A 22 27.00 -27.67 8.15
CA TRP A 22 27.79 -27.40 9.36
C TRP A 22 27.13 -28.12 10.54
N THR A 23 27.58 -29.35 10.80
CA THR A 23 27.50 -29.99 12.12
C THR A 23 28.74 -30.86 12.31
N LEU A 24 29.54 -30.56 13.33
CA LEU A 24 29.92 -31.49 14.41
C LEU A 24 31.10 -30.91 15.19
N TRP A 25 30.86 -30.58 16.46
CA TRP A 25 31.78 -30.94 17.53
C TRP A 25 31.05 -30.97 18.88
N LEU A 26 30.98 -32.17 19.46
CA LEU A 26 30.80 -32.42 20.89
C LEU A 26 32.01 -33.23 21.33
N PRO A 27 32.43 -33.10 22.59
CA PRO A 27 32.41 -34.29 23.42
C PRO A 27 31.90 -34.06 24.86
N ASN A 28 31.07 -35.01 25.28
CA ASN A 28 30.95 -35.68 26.58
C ASN A 28 31.46 -34.98 27.86
N LEU A 29 30.62 -34.97 28.90
CA LEU A 29 30.94 -35.61 30.18
C LEU A 29 29.67 -36.07 30.91
N SER A 30 29.82 -37.18 31.63
CA SER A 30 28.82 -38.08 32.24
C SER A 30 28.53 -37.82 33.72
N HIS A 31 27.31 -38.14 34.19
CA HIS A 31 26.97 -38.97 35.38
C HIS A 31 25.45 -38.85 35.71
N GLN A 32 24.68 -39.96 35.74
CA GLN A 32 24.24 -40.71 36.96
C GLN A 32 23.62 -39.78 38.02
N GLY A 33 22.40 -39.88 38.54
CA GLY A 33 21.33 -40.88 38.56
C GLY A 33 20.52 -40.69 39.87
N LYS A 34 19.26 -41.14 39.86
CA LYS A 34 18.34 -41.44 41.01
C LYS A 34 17.42 -40.37 41.63
N LEU A 35 16.22 -40.90 41.92
CA LEU A 35 15.00 -40.34 42.49
C LEU A 35 15.08 -40.01 44.00
N GLY A 36 14.16 -39.16 44.47
CA GLY A 36 13.71 -39.14 45.87
C GLY A 36 12.72 -38.00 46.16
N SER A 37 11.51 -38.34 46.61
CA SER A 37 10.47 -37.41 47.07
C SER A 37 10.63 -37.03 48.55
N ASN A 38 10.11 -35.86 48.96
CA ASN A 38 9.15 -35.66 50.07
C ASN A 38 9.19 -34.24 50.69
N ASN A 39 7.99 -33.65 50.79
CA ASN A 39 7.34 -32.94 51.91
C ASN A 39 8.05 -31.84 52.75
N ALA A 40 7.44 -30.65 52.68
CA ALA A 40 6.72 -29.90 53.74
C ALA A 40 7.44 -29.20 54.93
N ALA A 41 6.78 -28.11 55.38
CA ALA A 41 6.84 -27.35 56.64
C ALA A 41 7.78 -26.11 56.66
N LYS A 42 7.23 -24.87 56.72
CA LYS A 42 6.82 -24.00 57.88
C LYS A 42 7.97 -23.11 58.39
N GLU A 43 7.85 -21.77 58.30
CA GLU A 43 7.66 -20.77 59.41
C GLU A 43 8.89 -20.71 60.38
N GLU A 44 9.56 -19.60 60.76
CA GLU A 44 9.25 -18.18 61.03
C GLU A 44 10.53 -17.27 61.05
N HIS A 45 10.36 -15.94 60.81
CA HIS A 45 10.99 -14.68 61.35
C HIS A 45 12.52 -14.54 61.67
N PRO A 46 13.14 -13.32 61.75
CA PRO A 46 12.56 -11.98 61.98
C PRO A 46 13.10 -10.81 61.12
N ALA A 47 12.56 -9.63 61.44
CA ALA A 47 12.75 -8.32 60.85
C ALA A 47 14.15 -7.71 61.00
N HIS A 48 14.55 -6.93 60.01
CA HIS A 48 15.32 -5.70 60.22
C HIS A 48 14.81 -4.60 59.28
N SER A 49 14.41 -3.52 59.93
CA SER A 49 14.06 -2.21 59.39
C SER A 49 15.20 -1.59 58.59
N ASN A 50 14.89 -1.00 57.44
CA ASN A 50 15.40 0.33 57.17
C ASN A 50 14.40 1.14 56.35
N GLU A 51 14.13 2.29 56.92
CA GLU A 51 13.31 3.41 56.48
C GLU A 51 13.94 4.06 55.23
N LEU A 52 13.11 4.53 54.28
CA LEU A 52 13.29 5.81 53.56
C LEU A 52 12.17 6.03 52.52
N ALA A 53 11.23 6.89 52.94
CA ALA A 53 10.55 7.96 52.21
C ALA A 53 10.02 7.76 50.77
N ALA A 54 8.71 7.95 50.65
CA ALA A 54 7.97 8.21 49.43
C ALA A 54 8.22 9.65 48.89
N GLY A 55 8.27 9.77 47.56
CA GLY A 55 8.32 11.02 46.80
C GLY A 55 8.03 10.76 45.30
N PRO A 56 7.54 11.75 44.53
CA PRO A 56 6.44 11.55 43.59
C PRO A 56 6.83 11.13 42.16
N VAL A 57 5.84 10.58 41.46
CA VAL A 57 5.86 10.19 40.05
C VAL A 57 5.82 11.44 39.17
N SER A 58 6.75 11.55 38.20
CA SER A 58 6.78 12.60 37.17
C SER A 58 6.50 12.01 35.78
N PRO A 59 5.59 12.59 34.97
CA PRO A 59 5.42 12.22 33.57
C PRO A 59 5.82 13.38 32.66
N GLU A 60 6.94 13.31 31.94
CA GLU A 60 7.10 14.01 30.66
C GLU A 60 8.41 13.61 29.96
N SER A 61 8.29 12.98 28.79
CA SER A 61 9.36 12.88 27.81
C SER A 61 9.08 13.91 26.73
N ALA A 62 9.78 15.03 26.79
CA ALA A 62 9.66 16.16 25.88
C ALA A 62 9.87 15.73 24.40
N MET A 63 8.86 15.96 23.57
CA MET A 63 8.99 16.06 22.12
C MET A 63 9.73 17.37 21.79
N ALA A 64 10.79 17.29 20.98
CA ALA A 64 11.47 18.47 20.46
C ALA A 64 10.50 19.33 19.61
N PRO A 65 10.65 20.67 19.59
CA PRO A 65 9.76 21.54 18.83
C PRO A 65 9.93 21.32 17.32
N ILE A 66 8.80 21.18 16.64
CA ILE A 66 8.69 21.19 15.18
C ILE A 66 8.95 22.63 14.71
N PRO A 67 9.85 22.88 13.74
CA PRO A 67 10.06 24.22 13.21
C PRO A 67 8.83 24.69 12.43
N ASP A 68 8.43 25.92 12.72
CA ASP A 68 7.36 26.70 12.07
C ASP A 68 7.73 26.96 10.59
N TYR A 69 7.08 26.24 9.67
CA TYR A 69 7.31 26.30 8.21
C TYR A 69 6.20 27.06 7.45
N ASP A 70 5.32 27.77 8.16
CA ASP A 70 4.08 28.34 7.60
C ASP A 70 4.25 29.69 6.85
N ARG A 71 5.44 30.02 6.30
CA ARG A 71 5.65 31.33 5.63
C ARG A 71 6.08 31.31 4.16
N GLU A 72 6.44 30.17 3.58
CA GLU A 72 6.84 30.14 2.15
C GLU A 72 5.73 29.71 1.18
N GLU A 73 4.76 28.88 1.61
CA GLU A 73 3.66 28.44 0.73
C GLU A 73 2.68 29.57 0.35
N GLU A 74 2.47 30.55 1.23
CA GLU A 74 1.55 31.68 0.97
C GLU A 74 2.08 32.63 -0.11
N ARG A 75 3.40 32.69 -0.32
CA ARG A 75 4.02 33.54 -1.35
C ARG A 75 3.96 32.91 -2.74
N VAL A 76 4.05 31.59 -2.84
CA VAL A 76 4.00 30.86 -4.11
C VAL A 76 2.57 30.81 -4.65
N THR A 77 1.58 30.65 -3.77
CA THR A 77 0.15 30.65 -4.14
C THR A 77 -0.35 32.02 -4.60
N THR A 78 0.18 33.12 -4.04
CA THR A 78 -0.25 34.47 -4.40
C THR A 78 0.19 34.88 -5.82
N GLN A 79 1.32 34.37 -6.33
CA GLN A 79 1.81 34.72 -7.67
C GLN A 79 1.09 34.01 -8.84
N LEU A 80 0.31 32.96 -8.59
CA LEU A 80 -0.46 32.24 -9.61
C LEU A 80 -1.95 32.64 -9.69
N SER A 81 -2.40 33.59 -8.87
CA SER A 81 -3.81 33.99 -8.77
C SER A 81 -4.14 35.31 -9.48
N LEU A 82 -3.70 35.51 -10.72
CA LEU A 82 -4.21 36.58 -11.57
C LEU A 82 -4.37 36.10 -13.01
N GLN A 83 -5.38 35.26 -13.25
CA GLN A 83 -6.23 35.20 -14.45
C GLN A 83 -7.05 33.90 -14.43
N GLY A 84 -8.37 34.03 -14.30
CA GLY A 84 -9.26 32.87 -14.42
C GLY A 84 -10.66 33.14 -13.93
N ASN A 85 -11.48 33.68 -14.82
CA ASN A 85 -12.88 34.02 -14.64
C ASN A 85 -13.73 32.80 -14.22
N GLU A 86 -14.65 33.00 -13.26
CA GLU A 86 -15.53 31.96 -12.76
C GLU A 86 -16.38 31.36 -13.87
N THR A 87 -16.17 30.08 -14.16
CA THR A 87 -17.12 29.28 -14.94
C THR A 87 -17.38 27.98 -14.20
N ARG A 88 -18.65 27.80 -13.82
CA ARG A 88 -19.23 26.63 -13.17
C ARG A 88 -18.92 25.37 -14.00
N ALA A 89 -17.92 24.59 -13.60
CA ALA A 89 -17.56 23.35 -14.27
C ALA A 89 -18.25 22.16 -13.55
N HIS A 90 -19.42 21.78 -14.05
CA HIS A 90 -19.81 20.38 -13.98
C HIS A 90 -18.93 19.63 -14.99
N THR A 91 -17.71 19.29 -14.58
CA THR A 91 -16.86 18.42 -15.37
C THR A 91 -17.26 16.99 -15.04
N GLU A 92 -18.27 16.48 -15.75
CA GLU A 92 -18.24 15.08 -16.14
C GLU A 92 -17.00 14.94 -17.01
N ALA A 93 -15.85 14.68 -16.36
CA ALA A 93 -14.62 14.39 -17.07
C ALA A 93 -14.92 13.15 -17.90
N ALA A 94 -15.08 13.34 -19.20
CA ALA A 94 -15.05 12.26 -20.16
C ALA A 94 -13.66 11.61 -20.04
N VAL A 95 -13.55 10.63 -19.14
CA VAL A 95 -12.36 9.80 -19.02
C VAL A 95 -12.29 9.01 -20.32
N PRO A 96 -11.25 9.22 -21.16
CA PRO A 96 -11.04 8.34 -22.29
C PRO A 96 -10.76 6.96 -21.69
N SER A 97 -11.72 6.05 -21.78
CA SER A 97 -11.44 4.63 -21.67
C SER A 97 -10.39 4.33 -22.73
N SER A 98 -9.13 4.21 -22.32
CA SER A 98 -8.03 4.01 -23.25
C SER A 98 -8.19 2.63 -23.91
N GLN A 99 -8.90 2.60 -25.04
CA GLN A 99 -8.63 1.67 -26.12
C GLN A 99 -7.34 2.09 -26.82
N ALA A 100 -6.26 2.24 -26.04
CA ALA A 100 -4.94 2.42 -26.57
C ALA A 100 -4.63 1.16 -27.38
N LYS A 101 -4.52 1.31 -28.70
CA LYS A 101 -3.95 0.29 -29.56
C LYS A 101 -2.50 0.66 -29.81
N ASP A 102 -1.60 -0.32 -29.74
CA ASP A 102 -0.21 -0.10 -30.15
C ASP A 102 -0.14 0.19 -31.67
N ALA A 103 1.06 0.53 -32.16
CA ALA A 103 1.29 0.79 -33.59
C ALA A 103 0.97 -0.43 -34.49
N GLN A 104 0.67 -1.60 -33.90
CA GLN A 104 0.33 -2.85 -34.55
C GLN A 104 -1.15 -3.24 -34.35
N GLY A 105 -1.97 -2.38 -33.74
CA GLY A 105 -3.40 -2.59 -33.56
C GLY A 105 -3.79 -3.54 -32.42
N LYS A 106 -2.83 -4.01 -31.60
CA LYS A 106 -3.12 -4.80 -30.39
C LYS A 106 -3.54 -3.88 -29.25
N PRO A 107 -4.38 -4.35 -28.30
CA PRO A 107 -4.61 -3.60 -27.07
C PRO A 107 -3.26 -3.32 -26.40
N GLY A 108 -2.90 -2.05 -26.27
CA GLY A 108 -1.65 -1.59 -25.71
C GLY A 108 -1.54 -1.97 -24.23
N LYS A 109 -0.30 -2.04 -23.74
CA LYS A 109 -0.07 -2.32 -22.33
C LYS A 109 -0.45 -1.09 -21.50
N VAL A 110 -1.20 -1.26 -20.42
CA VAL A 110 -1.67 -0.17 -19.55
C VAL A 110 -1.27 -0.43 -18.11
N ALA A 111 -0.66 0.58 -17.48
CA ALA A 111 -0.29 0.59 -16.08
C ALA A 111 -1.11 1.64 -15.32
N TYR A 112 -1.82 1.20 -14.28
CA TYR A 112 -2.47 2.05 -13.31
C TYR A 112 -1.58 2.11 -12.07
N LEU A 113 -0.86 3.22 -11.89
CA LEU A 113 -0.15 3.47 -10.63
C LEU A 113 -1.15 3.86 -9.57
N THR A 114 -1.09 3.19 -8.42
CA THR A 114 -2.01 3.44 -7.30
C THR A 114 -1.26 3.62 -6.00
N PHE A 115 -1.69 4.59 -5.20
CA PHE A 115 -1.10 4.94 -3.91
C PHE A 115 -2.16 4.87 -2.81
N ASP A 116 -1.91 4.10 -1.77
CA ASP A 116 -2.80 3.93 -0.62
C ASP A 116 -2.27 4.71 0.59
N ASP A 117 -3.20 4.99 1.52
CA ASP A 117 -2.98 5.50 2.88
C ASP A 117 -2.68 7.00 3.03
N GLY A 118 -2.41 7.72 1.93
CA GLY A 118 -2.29 9.16 1.93
C GLY A 118 -3.61 9.93 2.15
N PRO A 119 -3.57 11.27 2.07
CA PRO A 119 -2.41 12.09 1.71
C PRO A 119 -1.39 12.22 2.86
N SER A 120 -0.16 12.59 2.52
CA SER A 120 0.92 12.94 3.44
C SER A 120 1.91 13.92 2.77
N ARG A 121 3.02 14.25 3.44
CA ARG A 121 4.11 15.02 2.82
C ARG A 121 4.72 14.34 1.58
N ASN A 122 4.59 13.01 1.47
CA ASN A 122 5.06 12.29 0.29
C ASN A 122 4.14 12.47 -0.91
N THR A 123 2.85 12.82 -0.71
CA THR A 123 1.88 12.97 -1.81
C THR A 123 2.32 14.07 -2.78
N GLU A 124 2.66 15.28 -2.32
CA GLU A 124 3.13 16.36 -3.20
C GLU A 124 4.41 16.00 -3.96
N ARG A 125 5.35 15.31 -3.31
CA ARG A 125 6.58 14.84 -3.94
C ARG A 125 6.29 13.81 -5.05
N ILE A 126 5.31 12.93 -4.81
CA ILE A 126 4.84 11.97 -5.81
C ILE A 126 4.14 12.70 -6.97
N LEU A 127 3.27 13.69 -6.70
CA LEU A 127 2.62 14.50 -7.73
C LEU A 127 3.65 15.20 -8.63
N GLN A 128 4.70 15.76 -8.04
CA GLN A 128 5.80 16.37 -8.79
C GLN A 128 6.47 15.36 -9.75
N ILE A 129 6.86 14.19 -9.24
CA ILE A 129 7.47 13.13 -10.06
C ILE A 129 6.53 12.69 -11.18
N LEU A 130 5.25 12.47 -10.87
CA LEU A 130 4.24 12.09 -11.86
C LEU A 130 4.11 13.16 -12.97
N SER A 131 4.17 14.45 -12.61
CA SER A 131 4.16 15.55 -13.57
C SER A 131 5.43 15.59 -14.44
N GLU A 132 6.61 15.46 -13.84
CA GLU A 132 7.90 15.44 -14.55
C GLU A 132 7.96 14.32 -15.60
N HIS A 133 7.25 13.22 -15.34
CA HIS A 133 7.15 12.09 -16.27
C HIS A 133 5.88 12.09 -17.13
N ASP A 134 5.00 13.10 -17.06
CA ASP A 134 3.71 13.10 -17.78
C ASP A 134 2.89 11.82 -17.56
N VAL A 135 2.71 11.45 -16.29
CA VAL A 135 1.98 10.26 -15.85
C VAL A 135 0.84 10.68 -14.92
N LYS A 136 -0.32 10.03 -15.07
CA LYS A 136 -1.43 10.13 -14.12
C LYS A 136 -1.54 8.85 -13.28
N ALA A 137 -2.16 8.97 -12.12
CA ALA A 137 -2.21 7.93 -11.09
C ALA A 137 -3.52 8.04 -10.30
N THR A 138 -3.81 7.02 -9.49
CA THR A 138 -4.98 6.99 -8.60
C THR A 138 -4.52 6.93 -7.13
N PHE A 139 -5.11 7.76 -6.27
CA PHE A 139 -4.79 7.81 -4.85
C PHE A 139 -6.01 7.32 -4.04
N PHE A 140 -5.87 6.21 -3.33
CA PHE A 140 -6.88 5.69 -2.41
C PHE A 140 -6.66 6.31 -1.03
N ILE A 141 -7.49 7.32 -0.73
CA ILE A 141 -7.28 8.24 0.39
C ILE A 141 -7.83 7.69 1.70
N THR A 142 -7.16 8.00 2.81
CA THR A 142 -7.70 7.84 4.17
C THR A 142 -8.11 9.18 4.78
N GLY A 143 -9.21 9.17 5.53
CA GLY A 143 -9.79 10.39 6.11
C GLY A 143 -8.97 11.00 7.26
N ARG A 144 -8.26 10.18 8.05
CA ARG A 144 -7.49 10.65 9.22
C ARG A 144 -6.43 11.69 8.88
N ALA A 145 -5.75 11.53 7.74
CA ALA A 145 -4.76 12.49 7.27
C ALA A 145 -5.40 13.59 6.41
N ALA A 146 -6.41 13.25 5.62
CA ALA A 146 -7.03 14.12 4.62
C ALA A 146 -7.46 15.51 5.13
N GLU A 147 -7.92 15.61 6.37
CA GLU A 147 -8.37 16.89 6.97
C GLU A 147 -7.25 17.95 7.00
N ASN A 148 -5.98 17.53 7.13
CA ASN A 148 -4.82 18.43 7.19
C ASN A 148 -4.19 18.71 5.82
N TYR A 149 -4.62 18.04 4.76
CA TYR A 149 -4.01 18.10 3.42
C TYR A 149 -5.02 18.52 2.35
N LEU A 150 -5.92 19.44 2.70
CA LEU A 150 -7.00 19.84 1.80
C LEU A 150 -6.48 20.50 0.50
N SER A 151 -5.43 21.31 0.58
CA SER A 151 -4.76 21.90 -0.57
C SER A 151 -4.21 20.82 -1.49
N THR A 152 -3.47 19.85 -0.93
CA THR A 152 -2.92 18.71 -1.67
C THR A 152 -3.99 17.89 -2.37
N LEU A 153 -5.11 17.57 -1.71
CA LEU A 153 -6.18 16.82 -2.35
C LEU A 153 -6.80 17.56 -3.54
N LYS A 154 -6.99 18.89 -3.42
CA LYS A 154 -7.47 19.71 -4.54
C LYS A 154 -6.44 19.77 -5.67
N HIS A 155 -5.16 19.90 -5.32
CA HIS A 155 -4.06 19.90 -6.27
C HIS A 155 -3.97 18.58 -7.05
N THR A 156 -4.08 17.43 -6.36
CA THR A 156 -4.15 16.09 -6.97
C THR A 156 -5.22 16.02 -8.06
N VAL A 157 -6.42 16.54 -7.78
CA VAL A 157 -7.54 16.53 -8.73
C VAL A 157 -7.30 17.51 -9.89
N GLN A 158 -6.81 18.71 -9.61
CA GLN A 158 -6.48 19.72 -10.62
C GLN A 158 -5.42 19.22 -11.61
N MET A 159 -4.48 18.41 -11.14
CA MET A 159 -3.47 17.76 -11.97
C MET A 159 -4.01 16.56 -12.77
N GLY A 160 -5.29 16.22 -12.67
CA GLY A 160 -5.92 15.14 -13.44
C GLY A 160 -5.67 13.74 -12.87
N HIS A 161 -5.26 13.63 -11.60
CA HIS A 161 -5.22 12.34 -10.90
C HIS A 161 -6.61 12.00 -10.33
N THR A 162 -6.84 10.72 -10.08
CA THR A 162 -8.12 10.26 -9.50
C THR A 162 -7.99 10.00 -8.01
N LEU A 163 -8.99 10.43 -7.24
CA LEU A 163 -9.14 10.07 -5.83
C LEU A 163 -10.12 8.90 -5.67
N GLY A 164 -9.70 7.87 -4.94
CA GLY A 164 -10.51 6.72 -4.53
C GLY A 164 -10.68 6.68 -3.02
N ASN A 165 -11.64 5.87 -2.57
CA ASN A 165 -11.94 5.69 -1.15
C ASN A 165 -11.11 4.55 -0.55
N HIS A 166 -10.37 4.82 0.54
CA HIS A 166 -9.66 3.82 1.35
C HIS A 166 -10.13 3.78 2.81
N THR A 167 -11.41 4.10 3.02
CA THR A 167 -12.05 4.31 4.33
C THR A 167 -11.57 5.58 5.05
N PHE A 168 -12.40 6.12 5.94
CA PHE A 168 -12.05 7.31 6.70
C PHE A 168 -11.02 7.00 7.78
N SER A 169 -11.26 5.97 8.60
CA SER A 169 -10.46 5.70 9.79
C SER A 169 -9.26 4.80 9.55
N HIS A 170 -9.33 3.92 8.53
CA HIS A 170 -8.38 2.81 8.31
C HIS A 170 -8.21 1.89 9.54
N ASP A 171 -9.17 1.90 10.47
CA ASP A 171 -9.11 1.09 11.68
C ASP A 171 -9.80 -0.26 11.46
N TYR A 172 -9.01 -1.30 11.23
CA TYR A 172 -9.49 -2.67 11.01
C TYR A 172 -10.39 -3.18 12.13
N GLN A 173 -10.13 -2.77 13.38
CA GLN A 173 -10.92 -3.20 14.54
C GLN A 173 -12.32 -2.59 14.55
N ARG A 174 -12.53 -1.52 13.77
CA ARG A 174 -13.82 -0.81 13.66
C ARG A 174 -14.50 -1.16 12.35
N ILE A 175 -13.83 -0.93 11.22
CA ILE A 175 -14.42 -1.03 9.89
C ILE A 175 -14.83 -2.46 9.52
N TYR A 176 -14.19 -3.49 10.09
CA TYR A 176 -14.49 -4.89 9.78
C TYR A 176 -15.34 -5.60 10.83
N THR A 177 -16.00 -4.86 11.72
CA THR A 177 -16.93 -5.44 12.71
C THR A 177 -18.28 -5.83 12.10
N SER A 178 -18.76 -5.06 11.12
CA SER A 178 -20.00 -5.33 10.39
C SER A 178 -20.04 -4.62 9.03
N VAL A 179 -21.06 -4.92 8.22
CA VAL A 179 -21.31 -4.23 6.94
C VAL A 179 -21.61 -2.75 7.16
N GLU A 180 -22.42 -2.46 8.15
CA GLU A 180 -22.85 -1.11 8.53
C GLU A 180 -21.67 -0.27 9.00
N ALA A 181 -20.77 -0.86 9.79
CA ALA A 181 -19.55 -0.19 10.27
C ALA A 181 -18.64 0.19 9.10
N PHE A 182 -18.39 -0.73 8.16
CA PHE A 182 -17.60 -0.45 6.97
C PHE A 182 -18.23 0.66 6.13
N LYS A 183 -19.53 0.52 5.83
CA LYS A 183 -20.26 1.47 4.98
C LYS A 183 -20.29 2.86 5.61
N ALA A 184 -20.55 2.97 6.91
CA ALA A 184 -20.58 4.26 7.61
C ALA A 184 -19.23 4.98 7.54
N ASP A 185 -18.12 4.23 7.65
CA ASP A 185 -16.76 4.78 7.58
C ASP A 185 -16.38 5.19 6.15
N ALA A 186 -16.70 4.36 5.15
CA ALA A 186 -16.52 4.70 3.73
C ALA A 186 -17.35 5.92 3.31
N ASP A 187 -18.63 5.97 3.67
CA ASP A 187 -19.52 7.09 3.37
C ASP A 187 -19.07 8.39 4.05
N ARG A 188 -18.43 8.29 5.23
CA ARG A 188 -17.84 9.47 5.89
C ARG A 188 -16.72 10.07 5.04
N LEU A 189 -15.84 9.26 4.47
CA LEU A 189 -14.81 9.76 3.56
C LEU A 189 -15.41 10.34 2.28
N ASN A 190 -16.40 9.68 1.69
CA ASN A 190 -17.05 10.22 0.49
C ASN A 190 -17.73 11.58 0.75
N ARG A 191 -18.40 11.76 1.88
CA ARG A 191 -18.93 13.08 2.29
C ARG A 191 -17.82 14.11 2.45
N PHE A 192 -16.72 13.76 3.11
CA PHE A 192 -15.58 14.67 3.25
C PHE A 192 -15.02 15.10 1.87
N LEU A 193 -14.78 14.15 0.96
CA LEU A 193 -14.28 14.46 -0.38
C LEU A 193 -15.26 15.35 -1.16
N LYS A 194 -16.56 15.07 -1.08
CA LYS A 194 -17.60 15.88 -1.72
C LYS A 194 -17.62 17.30 -1.16
N ASP A 195 -17.73 17.44 0.15
CA ASP A 195 -18.00 18.72 0.80
C ASP A 195 -16.76 19.63 0.86
N ARG A 196 -15.56 19.05 0.95
CA ARG A 196 -14.33 19.81 1.18
C ARG A 196 -13.46 19.91 -0.07
N VAL A 197 -13.39 18.83 -0.85
CA VAL A 197 -12.55 18.76 -2.06
C VAL A 197 -13.37 19.05 -3.33
N GLY A 198 -14.67 18.73 -3.33
CA GLY A 198 -15.54 18.86 -4.50
C GLY A 198 -15.55 17.61 -5.39
N VAL A 199 -15.18 16.44 -4.85
CA VAL A 199 -15.10 15.18 -5.59
C VAL A 199 -16.01 14.12 -4.98
N GLU A 200 -16.78 13.45 -5.83
CA GLU A 200 -17.47 12.20 -5.50
C GLU A 200 -16.74 11.05 -6.19
N THR A 201 -16.47 9.96 -5.47
CA THR A 201 -15.80 8.78 -6.02
C THR A 201 -16.61 7.53 -5.78
N ASP A 202 -16.70 6.69 -6.80
CA ASP A 202 -17.25 5.35 -6.72
C ASP A 202 -16.16 4.28 -6.74
N LEU A 203 -14.89 4.68 -6.64
CA LEU A 203 -13.76 3.76 -6.55
C LEU A 203 -13.46 3.44 -5.09
N LEU A 204 -13.30 2.15 -4.80
CA LEU A 204 -13.00 1.67 -3.46
C LEU A 204 -11.77 0.77 -3.48
N ARG A 205 -10.91 0.89 -2.48
CA ARG A 205 -9.94 -0.15 -2.14
C ARG A 205 -10.14 -0.54 -0.70
N PHE A 206 -10.34 -1.83 -0.44
CA PHE A 206 -10.48 -2.34 0.92
C PHE A 206 -9.12 -2.27 1.64
N PRO A 207 -9.03 -1.71 2.86
CA PRO A 207 -7.83 -1.82 3.67
C PRO A 207 -7.35 -3.27 3.79
N GLY A 208 -6.15 -3.53 3.28
CA GLY A 208 -5.52 -4.86 3.27
C GLY A 208 -5.94 -5.77 2.11
N GLY A 209 -6.75 -5.25 1.17
CA GLY A 209 -7.30 -5.99 0.03
C GLY A 209 -8.58 -6.75 0.36
N SER A 210 -9.33 -7.10 -0.68
CA SER A 210 -10.61 -7.83 -0.54
C SER A 210 -10.46 -9.24 0.07
N ASN A 211 -9.26 -9.80 0.03
CA ASN A 211 -8.90 -11.10 0.62
C ASN A 211 -8.28 -11.00 2.03
N ASN A 212 -8.26 -9.82 2.66
CA ASN A 212 -7.63 -9.66 3.95
C ASN A 212 -8.27 -10.59 5.00
N ARG A 213 -7.42 -11.36 5.70
CA ARG A 213 -7.86 -12.30 6.74
C ARG A 213 -7.95 -11.66 8.12
N LEU A 214 -7.37 -10.46 8.29
CA LEU A 214 -7.42 -9.72 9.54
C LEU A 214 -8.86 -9.36 9.89
N SER A 215 -9.70 -9.04 8.89
CA SER A 215 -11.14 -8.85 9.04
C SER A 215 -11.86 -9.99 9.78
N TRP A 216 -11.39 -11.23 9.65
CA TRP A 216 -12.04 -12.39 10.28
C TRP A 216 -11.98 -12.34 11.82
N ARG A 217 -10.99 -11.62 12.38
CA ARG A 217 -10.87 -11.44 13.83
C ARG A 217 -11.96 -10.55 14.41
N PHE A 218 -12.62 -9.72 13.58
CA PHE A 218 -13.57 -8.71 14.03
C PHE A 218 -15.01 -9.03 13.62
N GLY A 219 -15.24 -9.38 12.35
CA GLY A 219 -16.58 -9.66 11.80
C GLY A 219 -16.80 -11.12 11.39
N GLY A 220 -15.82 -11.99 11.61
CA GLY A 220 -15.87 -13.40 11.22
C GLY A 220 -15.59 -13.66 9.73
N ARG A 221 -15.54 -14.94 9.35
CA ARG A 221 -15.06 -15.40 8.02
C ARG A 221 -15.87 -14.92 6.82
N LYS A 222 -17.12 -14.49 7.05
CA LYS A 222 -18.04 -14.05 5.99
C LYS A 222 -18.08 -12.53 5.82
N VAL A 223 -17.41 -11.76 6.68
CA VAL A 223 -17.58 -10.30 6.72
C VAL A 223 -17.15 -9.63 5.42
N MET A 224 -16.01 -10.01 4.84
CA MET A 224 -15.56 -9.44 3.57
C MET A 224 -16.52 -9.73 2.43
N ASN A 225 -17.11 -10.93 2.37
CA ASN A 225 -18.11 -11.26 1.35
C ASN A 225 -19.38 -10.42 1.50
N ALA A 226 -19.81 -10.18 2.74
CA ALA A 226 -20.98 -9.37 3.03
C ALA A 226 -20.74 -7.89 2.69
N ILE A 227 -19.61 -7.34 3.14
CA ILE A 227 -19.18 -5.97 2.84
C ILE A 227 -19.05 -5.77 1.33
N THR A 228 -18.33 -6.65 0.63
CA THR A 228 -18.08 -6.49 -0.81
C THR A 228 -19.38 -6.48 -1.60
N ARG A 229 -20.35 -7.35 -1.25
CA ARG A 229 -21.68 -7.36 -1.89
C ARG A 229 -22.43 -6.07 -1.65
N GLU A 230 -22.44 -5.60 -0.40
CA GLU A 230 -23.15 -4.36 -0.06
C GLU A 230 -22.52 -3.16 -0.77
N MET A 231 -21.19 -3.01 -0.74
CA MET A 231 -20.52 -1.89 -1.40
C MET A 231 -20.75 -1.92 -2.92
N SER A 232 -20.68 -3.09 -3.54
CA SER A 232 -20.96 -3.24 -4.98
C SER A 232 -22.42 -2.88 -5.32
N LYS A 233 -23.38 -3.32 -4.49
CA LYS A 233 -24.80 -2.96 -4.64
C LYS A 233 -25.04 -1.45 -4.50
N ASN A 234 -24.26 -0.77 -3.66
CA ASN A 234 -24.28 0.68 -3.52
C ASN A 234 -23.48 1.42 -4.61
N GLY A 235 -23.07 0.72 -5.67
CA GLY A 235 -22.49 1.34 -6.86
C GLY A 235 -20.97 1.52 -6.84
N TYR A 236 -20.27 1.04 -5.80
CA TYR A 236 -18.81 1.09 -5.78
C TYR A 236 -18.20 0.04 -6.71
N GLN A 237 -17.16 0.43 -7.45
CA GLN A 237 -16.23 -0.47 -8.11
C GLN A 237 -14.98 -0.61 -7.23
N TYR A 238 -14.70 -1.81 -6.74
CA TYR A 238 -13.49 -2.04 -5.96
C TYR A 238 -12.33 -2.56 -6.80
N PHE A 239 -11.12 -2.15 -6.42
CA PHE A 239 -9.87 -2.53 -7.06
C PHE A 239 -8.88 -3.06 -6.02
N ASP A 240 -8.42 -4.29 -6.20
CA ASP A 240 -7.20 -4.78 -5.58
C ASP A 240 -6.00 -4.42 -6.49
N TRP A 241 -4.98 -5.26 -6.54
CA TRP A 241 -3.77 -5.08 -7.35
C TRP A 241 -3.25 -6.42 -7.86
N ASN A 242 -2.58 -6.40 -9.01
CA ASN A 242 -1.89 -7.58 -9.57
C ASN A 242 -0.37 -7.39 -9.69
N VAL A 243 0.14 -6.22 -9.29
CA VAL A 243 1.56 -5.91 -9.13
C VAL A 243 1.72 -5.28 -7.75
N SER A 244 2.42 -5.99 -6.85
CA SER A 244 2.80 -5.44 -5.55
C SER A 244 4.20 -4.84 -5.65
N SER A 245 4.38 -3.62 -5.13
CA SER A 245 5.70 -3.01 -4.97
C SER A 245 6.45 -3.54 -3.74
N THR A 246 5.76 -4.29 -2.87
CA THR A 246 6.25 -4.74 -1.55
C THR A 246 6.74 -3.64 -0.62
N ASP A 247 6.44 -2.36 -0.89
CA ASP A 247 6.82 -1.23 -0.02
C ASP A 247 6.16 -1.29 1.37
N ALA A 248 5.08 -2.07 1.53
CA ALA A 248 4.42 -2.37 2.80
C ALA A 248 5.08 -3.51 3.61
N ALA A 249 6.05 -4.25 3.08
CA ALA A 249 6.67 -5.36 3.81
C ALA A 249 7.66 -4.92 4.90
N ALA A 250 8.03 -3.64 4.95
CA ALA A 250 8.72 -2.98 6.06
C ALA A 250 8.15 -1.57 6.27
N VAL A 251 8.47 -0.91 7.40
CA VAL A 251 8.10 0.51 7.61
C VAL A 251 8.71 1.35 6.48
N VAL A 252 10.01 1.18 6.25
CA VAL A 252 10.77 1.72 5.12
C VAL A 252 11.44 0.55 4.39
N GLN A 253 10.90 0.14 3.26
CA GLN A 253 11.49 -0.93 2.43
C GLN A 253 12.68 -0.37 1.63
N PRO A 254 13.80 -1.10 1.45
CA PRO A 254 14.87 -0.63 0.58
C PRO A 254 14.36 -0.35 -0.83
N LYS A 255 14.76 0.81 -1.37
CA LYS A 255 14.36 1.29 -2.70
C LYS A 255 14.48 0.21 -3.78
N GLU A 256 15.59 -0.53 -3.80
CA GLU A 256 15.84 -1.52 -4.84
C GLU A 256 14.95 -2.77 -4.74
N GLU A 257 14.50 -3.13 -3.54
CA GLU A 257 13.50 -4.18 -3.37
C GLU A 257 12.16 -3.76 -3.99
N ILE A 258 11.77 -2.48 -3.81
CA ILE A 258 10.55 -1.91 -4.39
C ILE A 258 10.61 -1.98 -5.92
N ILE A 259 11.73 -1.52 -6.50
CA ILE A 259 11.94 -1.51 -7.95
C ILE A 259 11.93 -2.94 -8.50
N ASN A 260 12.69 -3.85 -7.89
CA ASN A 260 12.78 -5.24 -8.33
C ASN A 260 11.44 -5.97 -8.20
N ALA A 261 10.67 -5.70 -7.15
CA ALA A 261 9.33 -6.25 -6.99
C ALA A 261 8.40 -5.78 -8.11
N VAL A 262 8.39 -4.49 -8.47
CA VAL A 262 7.55 -4.00 -9.59
C VAL A 262 8.01 -4.59 -10.92
N LYS A 263 9.32 -4.64 -11.19
CA LYS A 263 9.88 -5.24 -12.41
C LYS A 263 9.48 -6.72 -12.54
N GLY A 264 9.71 -7.52 -11.50
CA GLY A 264 9.38 -8.95 -11.49
C GLY A 264 7.88 -9.20 -11.56
N ASN A 265 7.09 -8.48 -10.76
CA ASN A 265 5.65 -8.68 -10.71
C ASN A 265 4.91 -8.16 -11.96
N SER A 266 5.47 -7.23 -12.74
CA SER A 266 4.85 -6.73 -13.97
C SER A 266 5.19 -7.56 -15.22
N ALA A 267 6.12 -8.50 -15.14
CA ALA A 267 6.56 -9.32 -16.26
C ALA A 267 5.39 -10.14 -16.85
N GLY A 268 5.27 -10.10 -18.19
CA GLY A 268 4.27 -10.87 -18.94
C GLY A 268 2.82 -10.40 -18.79
N LYS A 269 2.57 -9.22 -18.20
CA LYS A 269 1.23 -8.65 -18.04
C LYS A 269 1.01 -7.51 -19.03
N ASP A 270 -0.23 -7.39 -19.53
CA ASP A 270 -0.61 -6.29 -20.41
C ASP A 270 -1.38 -5.20 -19.66
N ARG A 271 -2.11 -5.55 -18.60
CA ARG A 271 -2.86 -4.59 -17.77
C ARG A 271 -2.48 -4.79 -16.32
N ILE A 272 -1.90 -3.75 -15.71
CA ILE A 272 -1.40 -3.82 -14.33
C ILE A 272 -1.99 -2.73 -13.45
N ILE A 273 -2.32 -3.10 -12.22
CA ILE A 273 -2.63 -2.18 -11.14
C ILE A 273 -1.52 -2.36 -10.12
N VAL A 274 -0.69 -1.32 -9.97
CA VAL A 274 0.49 -1.32 -9.11
C VAL A 274 0.12 -0.75 -7.75
N LEU A 275 0.20 -1.56 -6.70
CA LEU A 275 0.04 -1.09 -5.31
C LEU A 275 1.34 -0.49 -4.80
N MET A 276 1.24 0.74 -4.32
CA MET A 276 2.26 1.49 -3.56
C MET A 276 1.56 2.30 -2.46
N HIS A 277 2.32 2.92 -1.57
CA HIS A 277 1.80 3.72 -0.47
C HIS A 277 2.47 5.09 -0.40
N ASP A 278 1.70 6.14 -0.12
CA ASP A 278 2.20 7.51 0.00
C ASP A 278 2.13 8.05 1.44
N MET A 279 2.14 7.18 2.45
CA MET A 279 2.28 7.59 3.87
C MET A 279 3.61 8.29 4.14
N ASP A 280 3.70 9.12 5.18
CA ASP A 280 4.91 9.85 5.55
C ASP A 280 6.16 8.97 5.67
N VAL A 281 6.02 7.76 6.21
CA VAL A 281 7.13 6.82 6.42
C VAL A 281 7.62 6.15 5.12
N LYS A 282 6.87 6.25 4.01
CA LYS A 282 7.14 5.56 2.74
C LYS A 282 8.06 6.37 1.82
N THR A 283 9.14 6.92 2.37
CA THR A 283 10.05 7.80 1.62
C THR A 283 10.76 7.10 0.47
N THR A 284 11.11 5.83 0.62
CA THR A 284 11.75 5.04 -0.43
C THR A 284 10.81 4.70 -1.59
N THR A 285 9.49 4.71 -1.39
CA THR A 285 8.51 4.64 -2.50
C THR A 285 8.66 5.87 -3.40
N VAL A 286 8.82 7.07 -2.81
CA VAL A 286 9.07 8.31 -3.56
C VAL A 286 10.37 8.23 -4.36
N GLU A 287 11.44 7.71 -3.75
CA GLU A 287 12.75 7.55 -4.39
C GLU A 287 12.75 6.51 -5.52
N ALA A 288 11.94 5.45 -5.40
CA ALA A 288 11.83 4.38 -6.39
C ALA A 288 10.98 4.77 -7.61
N LEU A 289 10.02 5.68 -7.43
CA LEU A 289 8.99 6.00 -8.41
C LEU A 289 9.53 6.43 -9.79
N PRO A 290 10.55 7.31 -9.91
CA PRO A 290 11.07 7.69 -11.23
C PRO A 290 11.58 6.50 -12.04
N GLU A 291 12.31 5.58 -11.40
CA GLU A 291 12.85 4.40 -12.09
C GLU A 291 11.75 3.41 -12.46
N ILE A 292 10.74 3.24 -11.60
CA ILE A 292 9.56 2.42 -11.90
C ILE A 292 8.85 2.95 -13.15
N ILE A 293 8.62 4.26 -13.23
CA ILE A 293 7.96 4.88 -14.39
C ILE A 293 8.79 4.66 -15.66
N LEU A 294 10.09 4.94 -15.61
CA LEU A 294 10.99 4.76 -16.76
C LEU A 294 11.03 3.31 -17.25
N TYR A 295 11.12 2.36 -16.33
CA TYR A 295 11.10 0.94 -16.66
C TYR A 295 9.77 0.54 -17.34
N LEU A 296 8.62 0.92 -16.75
CA LEU A 296 7.32 0.56 -17.32
C LEU A 296 7.11 1.19 -18.70
N LYS A 297 7.55 2.45 -18.92
CA LYS A 297 7.58 3.07 -20.26
C LYS A 297 8.44 2.26 -21.24
N GLN A 298 9.65 1.84 -20.82
CA GLN A 298 10.53 1.00 -21.63
C GLN A 298 9.90 -0.35 -21.98
N GLN A 299 9.06 -0.90 -21.09
CA GLN A 299 8.28 -2.11 -21.33
C GLN A 299 7.02 -1.88 -22.18
N GLY A 300 6.80 -0.68 -22.71
CA GLY A 300 5.69 -0.32 -23.59
C GLY A 300 4.37 -0.03 -22.88
N TYR A 301 4.38 0.18 -21.56
CA TYR A 301 3.17 0.58 -20.83
C TYR A 301 2.84 2.05 -21.08
N GLN A 302 1.58 2.31 -21.40
CA GLN A 302 0.94 3.61 -21.22
C GLN A 302 0.38 3.70 -19.80
N PHE A 303 0.20 4.92 -19.31
CA PHE A 303 -0.31 5.17 -17.96
C PHE A 303 -1.70 5.78 -18.04
N ASP A 304 -2.56 5.36 -17.13
CA ASP A 304 -3.93 5.83 -17.04
C ASP A 304 -4.40 5.83 -15.58
N VAL A 305 -5.49 6.53 -15.31
CA VAL A 305 -6.15 6.53 -14.00
C VAL A 305 -7.22 5.45 -13.93
N LEU A 306 -7.52 4.97 -12.74
CA LEU A 306 -8.66 4.09 -12.54
C LEU A 306 -9.96 4.89 -12.67
N SER A 307 -10.95 4.25 -13.28
CA SER A 307 -12.34 4.70 -13.35
C SER A 307 -13.23 3.48 -13.11
N LYS A 308 -14.53 3.69 -12.90
CA LYS A 308 -15.50 2.61 -12.71
C LYS A 308 -15.46 1.54 -13.82
N HIS A 309 -15.01 1.90 -15.02
CA HIS A 309 -14.99 1.03 -16.20
C HIS A 309 -13.57 0.56 -16.60
N SER A 310 -12.55 0.89 -15.79
CA SER A 310 -11.18 0.45 -16.04
C SER A 310 -11.03 -1.06 -15.84
N PHE A 311 -9.88 -1.61 -16.26
CA PHE A 311 -9.50 -2.97 -15.90
C PHE A 311 -9.57 -3.16 -14.38
N THR A 312 -10.23 -4.23 -13.94
CA THR A 312 -10.33 -4.57 -12.52
C THR A 312 -9.51 -5.81 -12.23
N PHE A 313 -8.75 -5.77 -11.13
CA PHE A 313 -8.22 -6.97 -10.51
C PHE A 313 -8.82 -7.09 -9.11
N GLN A 314 -9.36 -8.26 -8.79
CA GLN A 314 -10.10 -8.52 -7.55
C GLN A 314 -9.73 -9.89 -7.02
N PHE A 315 -9.21 -9.95 -5.78
CA PHE A 315 -8.85 -11.21 -5.13
C PHE A 315 -10.09 -12.01 -4.74
N LEU A 316 -11.05 -11.34 -4.12
CA LEU A 316 -12.39 -11.88 -3.90
C LEU A 316 -13.22 -11.63 -5.14
N LYS A 317 -13.74 -12.68 -5.76
CA LYS A 317 -14.75 -12.58 -6.81
C LYS A 317 -16.08 -12.99 -6.20
N LEU A 318 -17.10 -12.14 -6.37
CA LEU A 318 -18.46 -12.40 -5.89
C LEU A 318 -19.26 -13.25 -6.87
#